data_AF-A0A1M7R5W1-F1
#
_entry.id   AF-A0A1M7R5W1-F1
#
_cell.length_a   1.000
_cell.length_b   1.000
_cell.length_c   1.000
_cell.angle_alpha   90.00
_cell.angle_beta   90.00
_cell.angle_gamma   90.00
#
_symmetry.space_group_name_H-M   'P 1'
#
loop_
_entity.id
_entity.type
_entity.pdbx_description
1 polymer ?
#
loop_
_entity_poly.entity_id
_entity_poly.type
_entity_poly.pdbx_seq_one_letter_code
_entity_poly.pdbx_strand_id
1 'polypeptide(L)' 'MIQIDELLIRMPGLNEEEGRRLAEMVAEYLGAHLPEGISEQHISTLNVQMQLHSKMERDAMSVAIAEQILQQLKVTIR' A
#
# COMPACT_ATOMS: atom_id res chain seq x y z
N MET A 1 10.31 -12.20 -8.50
CA MET A 1 9.56 -12.37 -7.24
C MET A 1 9.59 -11.02 -6.56
N ILE A 2 8.44 -10.37 -6.36
CA ILE A 2 8.39 -9.06 -5.70
C ILE A 2 8.54 -9.30 -4.20
N GLN A 3 9.55 -8.69 -3.61
CA GLN A 3 9.74 -8.66 -2.17
C GLN A 3 9.54 -7.21 -1.72
N ILE A 4 8.46 -6.96 -0.98
CA ILE A 4 8.27 -5.71 -0.25
C ILE A 4 8.86 -5.96 1.13
N ASP A 5 10.08 -5.48 1.36
CA ASP A 5 10.80 -5.70 2.63
C ASP A 5 10.11 -5.01 3.80
N GLU A 6 9.59 -3.79 3.58
CA GLU A 6 8.94 -3.01 4.63
C GLU A 6 7.91 -2.05 4.03
N LEU A 7 6.69 -2.04 4.59
CA LEU A 7 5.64 -1.06 4.30
C LEU A 7 5.30 -0.30 5.59
N LEU A 8 5.69 0.97 5.65
CA LEU A 8 5.42 1.81 6.81
C LEU A 8 4.22 2.73 6.55
N ILE A 9 3.09 2.44 7.21
CA ILE A 9 1.89 3.27 7.12
C ILE A 9 1.72 4.06 8.41
N ARG A 10 1.69 5.40 8.31
CA ARG A 10 1.39 6.28 9.45
C ARG A 10 -0.04 6.80 9.32
N MET A 11 -0.94 6.33 10.18
CA MET A 11 -2.31 6.83 10.28
C MET A 11 -2.61 7.34 11.69
N PRO A 12 -3.05 8.60 11.84
CA PRO A 12 -3.50 9.11 13.11
C PRO A 12 -4.76 8.36 13.57
N GLY A 13 -4.80 7.93 14.83
CA GLY A 13 -5.99 7.35 15.45
C GLY A 13 -6.15 5.84 15.28
N LEU A 14 -5.22 5.15 14.62
CA LEU A 14 -5.14 3.69 14.67
C LEU A 14 -4.13 3.25 15.73
N ASN A 15 -4.47 2.18 16.45
CA ASN A 15 -3.50 1.49 17.29
C ASN A 15 -2.60 0.56 16.44
N GLU A 16 -1.56 -0.01 17.06
CA GLU A 16 -0.58 -0.86 16.39
C GLU A 16 -1.22 -2.09 15.71
N GLU A 17 -2.18 -2.74 16.36
CA GLU A 17 -2.88 -3.92 15.83
C GLU A 17 -3.75 -3.56 14.62
N GLU A 18 -4.46 -2.44 14.67
CA GLU A 18 -5.26 -1.94 13.56
C GLU A 18 -4.39 -1.53 12.37
N GLY A 19 -3.26 -0.88 12.65
CA GLY A 19 -2.27 -0.53 11.65
C GLY A 19 -1.69 -1.77 10.97
N ARG A 20 -1.35 -2.80 11.75
CA ARG A 20 -0.85 -4.09 11.24
C ARG A 20 -1.85 -4.78 10.33
N ARG A 21 -3.11 -4.91 10.77
CA ARG A 21 -4.17 -5.53 9.94
C ARG A 21 -4.39 -4.77 8.64
N LEU A 22 -4.39 -3.44 8.68
CA LEU A 22 -4.52 -2.66 7.45
C LEU A 22 -3.33 -2.87 6.52
N ALA A 23 -2.10 -2.91 7.06
CA ALA A 23 -0.90 -3.18 6.27
C ALA A 23 -0.95 -4.58 5.62
N GLU A 24 -1.40 -5.60 6.34
CA GLU A 24 -1.60 -6.96 5.80
C GLU A 24 -2.60 -6.95 4.63
N MET A 25 -3.75 -6.28 4.78
CA MET A 25 -4.76 -6.16 3.71
C MET A 25 -4.24 -5.41 2.49
N VAL A 26 -3.47 -4.34 2.71
CA VAL A 26 -2.82 -3.59 1.62
C VAL A 26 -1.81 -4.49 0.89
N ALA A 27 -0.98 -5.22 1.63
CA ALA A 27 0.01 -6.12 1.05
C ALA A 27 -0.64 -7.24 0.22
N GLU A 28 -1.72 -7.85 0.73
CA GLU A 28 -2.48 -8.86 0.01
C GLU A 28 -3.06 -8.31 -1.30
N TYR A 29 -3.70 -7.13 -1.25
CA TYR A 29 -4.24 -6.49 -2.45
C TYR A 29 -3.15 -6.17 -3.47
N LEU A 30 -2.02 -5.64 -3.03
CA LEU A 30 -0.87 -5.37 -3.89
C LEU A 30 -0.35 -6.64 -4.54
N GLY A 31 -0.15 -7.70 -3.76
CA GLY A 31 0.29 -9.00 -4.27
C GLY A 31 -0.59 -9.53 -5.40
N ALA A 32 -1.91 -9.32 -5.31
CA ALA A 32 -2.87 -9.75 -6.32
C ALA A 32 -2.96 -8.84 -7.56
N HIS A 33 -2.57 -7.56 -7.46
CA HIS A 33 -2.79 -6.55 -8.51
C HIS A 33 -1.51 -5.90 -9.04
N LEU A 34 -0.35 -6.37 -8.60
CA LEU A 34 0.94 -5.90 -9.08
C LEU A 34 1.08 -6.22 -10.59
N PRO A 35 1.39 -5.22 -11.44
CA PRO A 35 1.60 -5.43 -12.86
C PRO A 35 2.73 -6.43 -13.13
N GLU A 36 2.48 -7.38 -14.03
CA GLU A 36 3.49 -8.28 -14.56
C GLU A 36 4.58 -7.44 -15.26
N GLY A 37 5.73 -7.28 -14.60
CA GLY A 37 6.85 -6.44 -15.08
C GLY A 37 7.49 -5.55 -14.00
N ILE A 38 6.77 -5.26 -12.91
CA ILE A 38 7.36 -4.60 -11.72
C ILE A 38 8.19 -5.61 -10.89
N SER A 39 8.04 -6.89 -11.20
CA SER A 39 8.66 -8.04 -10.53
C SER A 39 10.18 -8.04 -10.38
N GLU A 40 10.85 -7.18 -11.12
CA GLU A 40 12.30 -7.13 -11.24
C GLU A 40 12.87 -5.74 -10.88
N GLN A 41 12.03 -4.80 -10.45
CA GLN A 41 12.46 -3.45 -10.09
C GLN A 41 12.45 -3.23 -8.58
N HIS A 42 13.61 -2.84 -8.05
CA HIS A 42 13.77 -2.50 -6.64
C HIS A 42 13.24 -1.08 -6.39
N ILE A 43 12.14 -0.95 -5.65
CA ILE A 43 11.66 0.35 -5.15
C ILE A 43 12.20 0.53 -3.74
N SER A 44 13.28 1.29 -3.61
CA SER A 44 14.00 1.49 -2.35
C SER A 44 13.20 2.32 -1.34
N THR A 45 12.28 3.16 -1.81
CA THR A 45 11.36 3.90 -0.95
C THR A 45 10.11 4.30 -1.73
N LEU A 46 8.93 3.98 -1.19
CA LEU A 46 7.66 4.47 -1.69
C LEU A 46 6.99 5.32 -0.61
N ASN A 47 6.83 6.62 -0.86
CA ASN A 47 6.21 7.55 0.08
C ASN A 47 4.80 7.90 -0.39
N VAL A 48 3.81 7.17 0.12
CA VAL A 48 2.39 7.41 -0.19
C VAL A 48 1.77 8.27 0.90
N GLN A 49 1.41 9.49 0.53
CA GLN A 49 0.64 10.40 1.38
C GLN A 49 -0.82 10.40 0.93
N MET A 50 -1.71 10.04 1.85
CA MET A 50 -3.15 10.03 1.60
C MET A 50 -3.89 10.73 2.72
N GLN A 51 -4.91 11.49 2.34
CA GLN A 51 -5.89 12.02 3.28
C GLN A 51 -7.05 11.02 3.35
N LEU A 52 -6.99 10.12 4.34
CA LEU A 52 -8.06 9.18 4.60
C LEU A 52 -9.08 9.84 5.53
N HIS A 53 -10.36 9.69 5.21
CA HIS A 53 -11.43 10.15 6.08
C HIS A 53 -11.72 9.10 7.15
N SER A 54 -11.83 9.52 8.41
CA SER A 54 -12.08 8.65 9.57
C SER A 54 -13.41 7.87 9.53
N LYS A 55 -14.30 8.20 8.59
CA LYS A 55 -15.58 7.51 8.37
C LYS A 55 -15.50 6.38 7.32
N MET A 56 -14.35 6.21 6.68
CA MET A 56 -14.16 5.16 5.67
C MET A 56 -14.00 3.81 6.36
N GLU A 57 -14.68 2.78 5.87
CA GLU A 57 -14.50 1.42 6.37
C GLU A 57 -13.11 0.90 6.01
N ARG A 58 -12.57 0.03 6.87
CA ARG A 58 -11.19 -0.47 6.78
C ARG A 58 -10.87 -1.10 5.43
N ASP A 59 -11.79 -1.91 4.90
CA ASP A 59 -11.63 -2.59 3.62
C ASP A 59 -11.53 -1.58 2.47
N ALA A 60 -12.36 -0.54 2.49
CA ALA A 60 -12.30 0.54 1.52
C ALA A 60 -11.00 1.34 1.66
N MET A 61 -10.51 1.56 2.88
CA MET A 61 -9.21 2.20 3.12
C MET A 61 -8.06 1.38 2.56
N SER A 62 -8.02 0.06 2.79
CA SER A 62 -6.94 -0.79 2.29
C SER A 62 -6.89 -0.81 0.77
N VAL A 63 -8.07 -0.88 0.12
CA VAL A 63 -8.16 -0.80 -1.35
C VAL A 63 -7.64 0.55 -1.84
N ALA A 64 -8.11 1.66 -1.26
CA ALA A 64 -7.68 2.99 -1.66
C ALA A 64 -6.16 3.19 -1.51
N ILE A 65 -5.57 2.71 -0.40
CA ILE A 65 -4.11 2.76 -0.18
C ILE A 65 -3.38 1.94 -1.23
N ALA A 66 -3.83 0.71 -1.48
CA ALA A 66 -3.19 -0.17 -2.45
C ALA A 66 -3.29 0.38 -3.88
N GLU A 67 -4.45 0.93 -4.28
CA GLU A 67 -4.62 1.59 -5.58
C GLU A 67 -3.67 2.78 -5.74
N GLN A 68 -3.53 3.61 -4.70
CA GLN A 68 -2.61 4.75 -4.74
C GLN A 68 -1.15 4.30 -4.87
N ILE A 69 -0.76 3.24 -4.15
CA ILE A 69 0.56 2.62 -4.29
C ILE A 69 0.77 2.15 -5.73
N LEU A 70 -0.18 1.40 -6.31
CA LEU A 70 -0.09 0.90 -7.69
C LEU A 70 0.02 2.05 -8.71
N GLN A 71 -0.71 3.14 -8.51
CA GLN A 71 -0.61 4.32 -9.36
C GLN A 71 0.78 4.95 -9.31
N GLN A 72 1.34 5.14 -8.11
CA GLN A 72 2.69 5.68 -7.98
C GLN A 72 3.75 4.76 -8.59
N LEU A 73 3.61 3.45 -8.40
CA LEU A 73 4.47 2.47 -9.03
C LEU A 73 4.43 2.59 -10.56
N LYS A 74 3.26 2.76 -11.17
CA LYS A 74 3.15 2.98 -12.63
C LYS A 74 3.81 4.28 -13.11
N VAL A 75 3.82 5.33 -12.28
CA VAL A 75 4.46 6.61 -12.64
C VAL A 75 5.98 6.52 -12.54
N THR A 76 6.50 5.88 -11.49
CA THR A 76 7.94 5.74 -11.26
C THR A 76 8.63 4.86 -12.29
N ILE A 77 7.90 3.95 -12.93
CA ILE A 77 8.44 2.92 -13.83
C ILE A 77 8.37 3.34 -15.32
N ARG A 78 8.10 4.62 -15.61
CA ARG A 78 8.14 5.16 -16.98
C ARG A 78 9.54 5.48 -17.48
#